data_AF-A0A1B6I9M9-F1
#
_entry.id   AF-A0A1B6I9M9-F1
#
_cell.length_a   1.000
_cell.length_b   1.000
_cell.length_c   1.000
_cell.angle_alpha   90.00
_cell.angle_beta   90.00
_cell.angle_gamma   90.00
#
_symmetry.space_group_name_H-M   'P 1'
#
loop_
_entity.id
_entity.type
_entity.pdbx_description
1 polymer ?
#
loop_
_entity_poly.entity_id
_entity_poly.type
_entity_poly.pdbx_seq_one_letter_code
_entity_poly.pdbx_strand_id
1 'polypeptide(L)'
;MTDTRMDNIPLFVLEFEEKLKASKHPDPYYDALLSSSGSEAGSYYDTPEPLPSPDLGVGSLVEVRVDDEPLYGVIRWIGHLPGDKPGRWVAGIEMEEEHPGQSDGTFHGLRYFTCNPQRAFFIGLNQCRKDSRFLDAQHNHIEPKTKEFGGVDCPPIPGTVQPISRGSGDMESLCGKFKGIQGHHNSCYLDATLFSMFAFTSVFDNLLFRPATDRDIAQYEEVQTVLREEIVNPLREKLYVRADRVMKLRTLMEKLSSVTGLTCEEKDPEEFLTSLVAQILKAEPFLKLSSGQEAYHYQLFVEKDEQLTLPTVQQLFEQSFLASDIKLKEVPSCLIIQMPRFGKSFKMYPRILPSQLLDVTDVIEDSPRQCTVCGKLAEYECKECFDQGICEEGLQCIAFCSPCLDTAHSHQKRSKHVWRRLQVPHEFSVLQDHCVIPRLFMELFAVVCIETSHYVAFVKCGTGSDAPWCFFDSMADRKGEQNGYNIPEVVPCMDLPLWLSEKGALTLNKVKDDRLLPEHAKRLLCDAYMCMYQSSEVSMYR
;
A
#
# COMPACT_ATOMS: atom_id res chain seq x y z
N MET A 1 -11.33 -13.63 -58.33
CA MET A 1 -10.27 -13.56 -59.35
C MET A 1 -8.97 -13.23 -58.63
N THR A 2 -7.99 -14.14 -58.76
CA THR A 2 -6.52 -14.02 -58.57
C THR A 2 -6.03 -13.49 -57.21
N ASP A 3 -5.48 -14.26 -56.26
CA ASP A 3 -4.50 -15.38 -56.23
C ASP A 3 -3.02 -14.99 -56.46
N THR A 4 -2.18 -15.50 -55.56
CA THR A 4 -0.70 -15.59 -55.48
C THR A 4 0.18 -14.36 -55.17
N ARG A 5 0.88 -14.37 -54.02
CA ARG A 5 2.25 -14.95 -53.90
C ARG A 5 2.79 -14.93 -52.45
N MET A 6 3.20 -16.12 -51.98
CA MET A 6 4.16 -16.35 -50.90
C MET A 6 5.61 -16.20 -51.41
N ASP A 7 6.54 -16.17 -50.46
CA ASP A 7 7.99 -16.42 -50.53
C ASP A 7 8.91 -15.20 -50.31
N ASN A 8 9.43 -15.07 -49.07
CA ASN A 8 10.87 -15.19 -48.79
C ASN A 8 11.19 -15.05 -47.30
N ILE A 9 11.51 -16.19 -46.68
CA ILE A 9 12.16 -16.34 -45.37
C ILE A 9 13.65 -16.61 -45.64
N PRO A 10 14.58 -16.00 -44.91
CA PRO A 10 15.90 -16.57 -44.71
C PRO A 10 16.01 -17.16 -43.29
N LEU A 11 16.10 -18.48 -43.23
CA LEU A 11 16.69 -19.23 -42.11
C LEU A 11 18.20 -18.94 -42.06
N PHE A 12 18.76 -18.71 -40.88
CA PHE A 12 19.98 -19.40 -40.41
C PHE A 12 20.17 -19.15 -38.90
N VAL A 13 20.09 -20.24 -38.14
CA VAL A 13 20.59 -20.40 -36.76
C VAL A 13 21.78 -21.35 -36.86
N LEU A 14 22.73 -21.23 -35.92
CA LEU A 14 23.82 -22.14 -35.59
C LEU A 14 25.19 -21.77 -36.19
N GLU A 15 25.97 -20.99 -35.44
CA GLU A 15 27.44 -21.04 -35.42
C GLU A 15 27.97 -20.15 -34.29
N PHE A 16 27.96 -20.63 -33.03
CA PHE A 16 28.85 -20.13 -31.95
C PHE A 16 28.88 -21.11 -30.77
N GLU A 17 29.02 -22.42 -31.06
CA GLU A 17 29.35 -23.43 -30.05
C GLU A 17 30.45 -24.36 -30.59
N GLU A 18 31.60 -23.80 -30.93
CA GLU A 18 32.84 -24.58 -31.08
C GLU A 18 34.03 -23.79 -30.55
N LYS A 19 34.20 -23.78 -29.22
CA LYS A 19 35.53 -23.58 -28.59
C LYS A 19 35.65 -24.05 -27.15
N LEU A 20 34.89 -25.05 -26.75
CA LEU A 20 35.02 -25.72 -25.45
C LEU A 20 34.73 -27.21 -25.62
N LYS A 21 35.71 -27.98 -26.14
CA LYS A 21 35.96 -29.41 -25.83
C LYS A 21 37.06 -30.01 -26.72
N ALA A 22 38.28 -29.99 -26.22
CA ALA A 22 39.30 -31.04 -26.37
C ALA A 22 40.07 -30.99 -25.04
N SER A 23 40.27 -32.03 -24.23
CA SER A 23 40.37 -33.48 -24.40
C SER A 23 40.11 -34.14 -23.03
N LYS A 24 39.08 -34.99 -22.85
CA LYS A 24 39.13 -36.48 -22.74
C LYS A 24 40.13 -37.10 -21.71
N HIS A 25 39.55 -37.53 -20.57
CA HIS A 25 39.72 -38.72 -19.67
C HIS A 25 40.78 -39.83 -19.96
N PRO A 26 41.12 -40.78 -19.03
CA PRO A 26 40.43 -41.23 -17.79
C PRO A 26 41.28 -41.54 -16.50
N ASP A 27 40.57 -41.71 -15.37
CA ASP A 27 40.73 -42.53 -14.12
C ASP A 27 41.93 -43.50 -13.89
N PRO A 28 42.19 -44.10 -12.68
CA PRO A 28 41.50 -44.05 -11.37
C PRO A 28 42.41 -44.07 -10.09
N TYR A 29 41.77 -44.06 -8.91
CA TYR A 29 42.15 -44.69 -7.61
C TYR A 29 43.58 -44.54 -7.02
N TYR A 30 43.65 -43.85 -5.86
CA TYR A 30 44.74 -43.94 -4.89
C TYR A 30 44.53 -45.17 -3.99
N ASP A 31 45.58 -45.97 -3.81
CA ASP A 31 45.72 -46.93 -2.72
C ASP A 31 46.92 -46.53 -1.84
N ALA A 32 46.83 -46.94 -0.58
CA ALA A 32 47.57 -46.44 0.58
C ALA A 32 49.08 -46.73 0.62
N LEU A 33 49.83 -45.97 1.43
CA LEU A 33 50.51 -46.46 2.66
C LEU A 33 51.66 -45.55 3.14
N LEU A 34 51.79 -45.57 4.46
CA LEU A 34 52.83 -45.02 5.33
C LEU A 34 54.27 -45.49 4.97
N SER A 35 55.27 -44.62 5.09
CA SER A 35 56.29 -44.66 6.16
C SER A 35 57.62 -43.96 5.77
N SER A 36 58.05 -43.08 6.68
CA SER A 36 59.41 -42.87 7.19
C SER A 36 60.64 -42.64 6.28
N SER A 37 61.30 -41.53 6.62
CA SER A 37 62.75 -41.32 6.80
C SER A 37 63.64 -41.02 5.59
N GLY A 38 64.52 -40.03 5.76
CA GLY A 38 65.70 -39.82 4.92
C GLY A 38 65.93 -38.37 4.50
N SER A 39 66.66 -37.65 5.33
CA SER A 39 67.21 -36.31 5.10
C SER A 39 68.10 -36.18 3.85
N GLU A 40 68.01 -35.07 3.12
CA GLU A 40 69.17 -34.26 2.73
C GLU A 40 68.77 -32.86 2.24
N ALA A 41 69.65 -31.89 2.52
CA ALA A 41 69.43 -30.46 2.44
C ALA A 41 69.55 -29.90 1.02
N GLY A 42 68.74 -28.89 0.69
CA GLY A 42 68.84 -28.13 -0.57
C GLY A 42 68.03 -26.82 -0.55
N SER A 43 68.73 -25.74 -0.21
CA SER A 43 68.49 -24.30 -0.47
C SER A 43 67.06 -23.71 -0.49
N TYR A 44 66.87 -22.81 0.47
CA TYR A 44 65.94 -21.69 0.51
C TYR A 44 65.67 -21.01 -0.86
N TYR A 45 64.39 -20.97 -1.23
CA TYR A 45 63.79 -19.74 -1.73
C TYR A 45 62.76 -19.30 -0.69
N ASP A 46 63.11 -18.20 -0.04
CA ASP A 46 62.32 -17.47 0.96
C ASP A 46 61.11 -16.85 0.27
N THR A 47 59.97 -17.54 0.27
CA THR A 47 58.67 -16.91 0.02
C THR A 47 58.13 -16.44 1.37
N PRO A 48 57.98 -15.13 1.59
CA PRO A 48 57.33 -14.62 2.80
C PRO A 48 55.95 -15.26 2.94
N GLU A 49 55.65 -15.84 4.11
CA GLU A 49 54.28 -16.23 4.45
C GLU A 49 53.35 -15.02 4.28
N PRO A 50 52.13 -15.19 3.72
CA PRO A 50 51.18 -14.10 3.60
C PRO A 50 50.94 -13.46 4.96
N LEU A 51 50.97 -12.13 5.00
CA LEU A 51 50.58 -11.32 6.15
C LEU A 51 49.27 -11.85 6.76
N PRO A 52 49.10 -11.80 8.09
CA PRO A 52 47.86 -12.22 8.73
C PRO A 52 46.67 -11.55 8.03
N SER A 53 45.66 -12.33 7.67
CA SER A 53 44.41 -11.79 7.11
C SER A 53 43.94 -10.65 8.01
N PRO A 54 43.74 -9.42 7.50
CA PRO A 54 43.50 -8.21 8.32
C PRO A 54 42.19 -8.24 9.15
N ASP A 55 41.51 -9.37 9.15
CA ASP A 55 40.11 -9.55 9.52
C ASP A 55 39.89 -10.46 10.75
N LEU A 56 40.95 -11.09 11.28
CA LEU A 56 40.87 -11.99 12.45
C LEU A 56 41.75 -11.45 13.59
N GLY A 57 41.12 -11.13 14.72
CA GLY A 57 41.76 -10.59 15.92
C GLY A 57 41.30 -11.28 17.20
N VAL A 58 41.88 -10.89 18.34
CA VAL A 58 41.38 -11.34 19.64
C VAL A 58 39.94 -10.86 19.82
N GLY A 59 39.03 -11.78 20.13
CA GLY A 59 37.59 -11.57 20.19
C GLY A 59 36.81 -12.00 18.95
N SER A 60 37.48 -12.37 17.85
CA SER A 60 36.81 -12.90 16.65
C SER A 60 36.22 -14.29 16.92
N LEU A 61 34.97 -14.49 16.47
CA LEU A 61 34.32 -15.80 16.36
C LEU A 61 34.91 -16.54 15.16
N VAL A 62 35.40 -17.75 15.40
CA VAL A 62 36.10 -18.54 14.40
C VAL A 62 35.62 -19.97 14.37
N GLU A 63 35.64 -20.54 13.16
CA GLU A 63 35.55 -21.97 12.93
C GLU A 63 36.92 -22.51 12.52
N VAL A 64 37.24 -23.71 13.01
CA VAL A 64 38.44 -24.48 12.67
C VAL A 64 38.03 -25.89 12.29
N ARG A 65 38.72 -26.50 11.32
CA ARG A 65 38.43 -27.88 10.90
C ARG A 65 39.40 -28.83 11.58
N VAL A 66 38.87 -29.79 12.33
CA VAL A 66 39.62 -30.88 12.96
C VAL A 66 38.97 -32.17 12.52
N ASP A 67 39.73 -33.06 11.88
CA ASP A 67 39.23 -34.35 11.34
C ASP A 67 37.97 -34.19 10.45
N ASP A 68 37.97 -33.18 9.58
CA ASP A 68 36.87 -32.76 8.69
C ASP A 68 35.58 -32.27 9.39
N GLU A 69 35.54 -32.24 10.73
CA GLU A 69 34.45 -31.64 11.49
C GLU A 69 34.74 -30.17 11.84
N PRO A 70 33.75 -29.26 11.68
CA PRO A 70 33.89 -27.87 12.07
C PRO A 70 33.72 -27.70 13.58
N LEU A 71 34.73 -27.14 14.23
CA LEU A 71 34.68 -26.74 15.63
C LEU A 71 34.67 -25.22 15.75
N TYR A 72 33.88 -24.71 16.69
CA TYR A 72 33.62 -23.28 16.85
C TYR A 72 34.19 -22.75 18.16
N GLY A 73 34.65 -21.49 18.14
CA GLY A 73 35.17 -20.83 19.32
C GLY A 73 35.52 -19.36 19.11
N VAL A 74 36.08 -18.76 20.16
CA VAL A 74 36.48 -17.34 20.17
C VAL A 74 37.99 -17.24 20.33
N ILE A 75 38.65 -16.45 19.47
CA ILE A 75 40.08 -16.16 19.64
C ILE A 75 40.28 -15.37 20.94
N ARG A 76 41.05 -15.94 21.89
CA ARG A 76 41.43 -15.29 23.15
C ARG A 76 42.86 -14.79 23.16
N TRP A 77 43.71 -15.32 22.28
CA TRP A 77 45.11 -14.95 22.20
C TRP A 77 45.64 -15.11 20.78
N ILE A 78 46.55 -14.25 20.35
CA ILE A 78 47.29 -14.36 19.09
C ILE A 78 48.76 -14.08 19.38
N GLY A 79 49.66 -14.95 18.90
CA GLY A 79 51.10 -14.75 19.04
C GLY A 79 51.93 -15.92 18.53
N HIS A 80 53.17 -16.00 18.97
CA HIS A 80 54.09 -17.09 18.62
C HIS A 80 54.24 -18.04 19.81
N LEU A 81 54.15 -19.35 19.56
CA LEU A 81 54.39 -20.38 20.57
C LEU A 81 55.85 -20.82 20.59
N PRO A 82 56.47 -21.01 21.77
CA PRO A 82 57.82 -21.56 21.90
C PRO A 82 57.88 -22.98 21.32
N GLY A 83 58.81 -23.22 20.39
CA GLY A 83 59.00 -24.53 19.75
C GLY A 83 58.14 -24.78 18.50
N ASP A 84 57.27 -23.84 18.11
CA ASP A 84 56.60 -23.87 16.80
C ASP A 84 57.48 -23.23 15.70
N LYS A 85 57.08 -23.37 14.44
CA LYS A 85 57.82 -22.87 13.27
C LYS A 85 58.09 -21.35 13.39
N PRO A 86 59.34 -20.89 13.13
CA PRO A 86 59.69 -19.48 13.23
C PRO A 86 58.85 -18.64 12.27
N GLY A 87 58.22 -17.58 12.77
CA GLY A 87 57.36 -16.67 11.98
C GLY A 87 55.87 -17.04 11.95
N ARG A 88 55.48 -18.25 12.38
CA ARG A 88 54.08 -18.69 12.35
C ARG A 88 53.25 -18.02 13.44
N TRP A 89 52.19 -17.32 13.04
CA TRP A 89 51.18 -16.79 13.95
C TRP A 89 50.22 -17.90 14.38
N VAL A 90 50.01 -18.01 15.70
CA VAL A 90 49.13 -18.98 16.33
C VAL A 90 48.00 -18.25 17.04
N ALA A 91 46.79 -18.78 16.91
CA ALA A 91 45.61 -18.38 17.68
C ALA A 91 45.39 -19.36 18.83
N GLY A 92 45.17 -18.81 20.03
CA GLY A 92 44.59 -19.51 21.16
C GLY A 92 43.09 -19.26 21.18
N ILE A 93 42.29 -20.32 21.01
CA ILE A 93 40.84 -20.29 20.84
C ILE A 93 40.19 -20.93 22.07
N GLU A 94 39.20 -20.25 22.63
CA GLU A 94 38.28 -20.84 23.60
C GLU A 94 37.12 -21.48 22.83
N MET A 95 37.06 -22.81 22.85
CA MET A 95 36.07 -23.61 22.14
C MET A 95 34.71 -23.59 22.84
N GLU A 96 33.62 -23.72 22.08
CA GLU A 96 32.26 -23.81 22.63
C GLU A 96 32.04 -25.12 23.40
N GLU A 97 32.59 -26.22 22.88
CA GLU A 97 32.47 -27.56 23.44
C GLU A 97 33.77 -28.04 24.09
N GLU A 98 33.64 -28.90 25.10
CA GLU A 98 34.76 -29.51 25.80
C GLU A 98 35.39 -30.62 24.96
N HIS A 99 36.71 -30.55 24.80
CA HIS A 99 37.48 -31.52 24.03
C HIS A 99 38.45 -32.25 24.96
N PRO A 100 38.24 -33.56 25.23
CA PRO A 100 39.05 -34.32 26.16
C PRO A 100 40.55 -34.24 25.83
N GLY A 101 41.37 -33.84 26.81
CA GLY A 101 42.81 -33.69 26.65
C GLY A 101 43.29 -32.28 26.31
N GLN A 102 42.39 -31.32 26.08
CA GLN A 102 42.74 -29.91 25.91
C GLN A 102 42.93 -29.18 27.25
N SER A 103 43.63 -28.05 27.21
CA SER A 103 43.98 -27.28 28.41
C SER A 103 42.93 -26.21 28.76
N ASP A 104 43.23 -25.41 29.80
CA ASP A 104 42.46 -24.25 30.27
C ASP A 104 43.03 -22.91 29.75
N GLY A 105 43.87 -22.96 28.72
CA GLY A 105 44.57 -21.81 28.12
C GLY A 105 46.08 -21.84 28.34
N THR A 106 46.60 -23.01 28.74
CA THR A 106 48.02 -23.30 28.95
C THR A 106 48.60 -24.12 27.81
N PHE A 107 49.82 -23.81 27.36
CA PHE A 107 50.55 -24.58 26.36
C PHE A 107 51.98 -24.83 26.86
N HIS A 108 52.40 -26.10 26.92
CA HIS A 108 53.68 -26.54 27.53
C HIS A 108 53.99 -25.92 28.92
N GLY A 109 52.97 -25.76 29.77
CA GLY A 109 53.13 -25.25 31.14
C GLY A 109 53.17 -23.73 31.27
N LEU A 110 53.09 -22.98 30.16
CA LEU A 110 52.96 -21.52 30.15
C LEU A 110 51.51 -21.13 29.87
N ARG A 111 51.00 -20.10 30.55
CA ARG A 111 49.63 -19.60 30.38
C ARG A 111 49.58 -18.47 29.37
N TYR A 112 48.69 -18.59 28.39
CA TYR A 112 48.49 -17.60 27.31
C TYR A 112 47.14 -16.91 27.41
N PHE A 113 46.11 -17.64 27.83
CA PHE A 113 44.78 -17.10 28.15
C PHE A 113 44.13 -17.94 29.25
N THR A 114 42.95 -17.55 29.71
CA THR A 114 42.17 -18.29 30.71
C THR A 114 40.80 -18.62 30.13
N CYS A 115 40.40 -19.88 30.21
CA CYS A 115 39.07 -20.36 29.81
C CYS A 115 38.64 -21.54 30.70
N ASN A 116 37.44 -22.08 30.47
CA ASN A 116 37.00 -23.29 31.15
C ASN A 116 37.92 -24.48 30.82
N PRO A 117 38.09 -25.46 31.75
CA PRO A 117 38.91 -26.64 31.50
C PRO A 117 38.49 -27.38 30.22
N GLN A 118 39.47 -27.91 29.47
CA GLN A 118 39.24 -28.66 28.22
C GLN A 118 38.65 -27.86 27.06
N ARG A 119 38.78 -26.53 27.09
CA ARG A 119 38.28 -25.66 26.00
C ARG A 119 39.35 -24.85 25.29
N ALA A 120 40.61 -24.95 25.68
CA ALA A 120 41.68 -24.24 24.99
C ALA A 120 42.20 -25.02 23.79
N PHE A 121 42.17 -24.39 22.62
CA PHE A 121 42.67 -24.95 21.38
C PHE A 121 43.69 -24.01 20.74
N PHE A 122 44.86 -24.53 20.34
CA PHE A 122 45.92 -23.74 19.71
C PHE A 122 46.13 -24.21 18.26
N ILE A 123 45.98 -23.30 17.31
CA ILE A 123 46.14 -23.60 15.88
C ILE A 123 46.74 -22.40 15.14
N GLY A 124 47.36 -22.65 13.98
CA GLY A 124 47.86 -21.57 13.14
C GLY A 124 46.74 -20.59 12.77
N LEU A 125 46.97 -19.29 12.90
CA LEU A 125 45.96 -18.26 12.64
C LEU A 125 45.42 -18.35 11.20
N ASN A 126 46.24 -18.82 10.25
CA ASN A 126 45.85 -19.08 8.86
C ASN A 126 44.86 -20.23 8.65
N GLN A 127 44.64 -21.06 9.68
CA GLN A 127 43.69 -22.17 9.67
C GLN A 127 42.36 -21.78 10.34
N CYS A 128 42.31 -20.64 10.99
CA CYS A 128 41.07 -20.06 11.48
C CYS A 128 40.30 -19.46 10.30
N ARG A 129 39.01 -19.72 10.25
CA ARG A 129 38.06 -19.02 9.37
C ARG A 129 37.06 -18.28 10.25
N LYS A 130 36.49 -17.19 9.76
CA LYS A 130 35.34 -16.58 10.45
C LYS A 130 34.23 -17.62 10.54
N ASP A 131 33.61 -17.72 11.71
CA ASP A 131 32.53 -18.66 11.95
C ASP A 131 31.40 -18.46 10.93
N SER A 132 31.16 -19.47 10.10
CA SER A 132 30.20 -19.39 9.00
C SER A 132 28.77 -19.22 9.48
N ARG A 133 28.45 -19.61 10.72
CA ARG A 133 27.14 -19.37 11.36
C ARG A 133 26.85 -17.87 11.55
N PHE A 134 27.89 -17.05 11.53
CA PHE A 134 27.80 -15.60 11.74
C PHE A 134 28.32 -14.76 10.55
N LEU A 135 28.70 -15.39 9.43
CA LEU A 135 29.08 -14.68 8.20
C LEU A 135 27.91 -13.86 7.62
N ASP A 136 26.66 -14.31 7.82
CA ASP A 136 25.45 -13.56 7.48
C ASP A 136 25.23 -12.30 8.35
N ALA A 137 25.91 -12.19 9.50
CA ALA A 137 25.81 -11.03 10.39
C ALA A 137 26.85 -9.94 10.09
N GLN A 138 27.92 -10.25 9.33
CA GLN A 138 29.01 -9.30 9.01
C GLN A 138 29.08 -8.89 7.52
N HIS A 139 28.22 -9.41 6.65
CA HIS A 139 27.95 -8.84 5.31
C HIS A 139 26.91 -7.70 5.34
N ASN A 140 26.86 -6.93 6.44
CA ASN A 140 25.97 -5.77 6.58
C ASN A 140 26.62 -4.42 6.22
N HIS A 141 27.77 -4.43 5.56
CA HIS A 141 28.31 -3.23 4.95
C HIS A 141 28.50 -3.45 3.44
N ILE A 142 27.43 -3.07 2.72
CA ILE A 142 27.31 -2.90 1.26
C ILE A 142 26.87 -4.17 0.49
N GLU A 143 25.71 -4.74 0.85
CA GLU A 143 24.74 -5.32 -0.12
C GLU A 143 23.32 -4.92 0.34
N PRO A 144 22.35 -4.77 -0.59
CA PRO A 144 21.24 -3.84 -0.38
C PRO A 144 20.22 -4.37 0.64
N LYS A 145 19.50 -3.46 1.29
CA LYS A 145 18.29 -3.68 2.11
C LYS A 145 17.16 -4.47 1.40
N THR A 146 17.39 -5.03 0.21
CA THR A 146 16.42 -5.69 -0.65
C THR A 146 15.96 -7.05 -0.12
N LYS A 147 16.78 -7.77 0.66
CA LYS A 147 16.38 -9.07 1.22
C LYS A 147 15.22 -8.97 2.24
N GLU A 148 15.10 -7.85 2.97
CA GLU A 148 14.01 -7.61 3.93
C GLU A 148 12.63 -7.44 3.27
N PHE A 149 12.59 -7.17 1.96
CA PHE A 149 11.36 -6.91 1.22
C PHE A 149 11.06 -7.96 0.13
N GLY A 150 11.83 -9.04 0.11
CA GLY A 150 11.71 -10.12 -0.87
C GLY A 150 12.50 -9.88 -2.16
N GLY A 151 12.58 -10.92 -2.98
CA GLY A 151 13.42 -10.94 -4.19
C GLY A 151 12.77 -10.41 -5.47
N VAL A 152 11.56 -9.82 -5.39
CA VAL A 152 10.89 -9.24 -6.57
C VAL A 152 11.47 -7.86 -6.83
N ASP A 153 12.00 -7.65 -8.04
CA ASP A 153 12.54 -6.34 -8.43
C ASP A 153 11.41 -5.34 -8.71
N CYS A 154 11.59 -4.12 -8.22
CA CYS A 154 10.67 -3.00 -8.39
C CYS A 154 11.49 -1.75 -8.74
N PRO A 155 11.96 -1.63 -10.00
CA PRO A 155 12.71 -0.44 -10.44
C PRO A 155 11.78 0.78 -10.54
N PRO A 156 12.29 2.00 -10.35
CA PRO A 156 11.55 3.22 -10.69
C PRO A 156 11.20 3.24 -12.18
N ILE A 157 10.01 3.72 -12.50
CA ILE A 157 9.51 3.85 -13.87
C ILE A 157 9.29 5.35 -14.15
N PRO A 158 10.16 6.00 -14.93
CA PRO A 158 10.03 7.42 -15.23
C PRO A 158 8.92 7.68 -16.26
N GLY A 159 8.45 8.93 -16.33
CA GLY A 159 7.46 9.38 -17.31
C GLY A 159 6.01 9.22 -16.82
N THR A 160 5.08 9.09 -17.77
CA THR A 160 3.63 9.07 -17.51
C THR A 160 3.07 7.69 -17.80
N VAL A 161 2.52 7.03 -16.78
CA VAL A 161 1.82 5.75 -16.91
C VAL A 161 0.33 5.97 -16.62
N GLN A 162 -0.51 5.56 -17.57
CA GLN A 162 -1.98 5.66 -17.45
C GLN A 162 -2.50 4.72 -16.35
N PRO A 163 -3.64 5.04 -15.70
CA PRO A 163 -4.28 4.13 -14.77
C PRO A 163 -4.56 2.78 -15.41
N ILE A 164 -4.60 1.73 -14.59
CA ILE A 164 -4.78 0.36 -15.06
C ILE A 164 -6.12 0.26 -15.80
N SER A 165 -6.06 0.16 -17.13
CA SER A 165 -7.23 0.12 -17.99
C SER A 165 -7.15 -1.12 -18.86
N ARG A 166 -7.68 -2.24 -18.38
CA ARG A 166 -7.84 -3.47 -19.17
C ARG A 166 -9.28 -3.90 -19.11
N GLY A 167 -9.87 -4.24 -20.26
CA GLY A 167 -11.29 -4.58 -20.36
C GLY A 167 -11.70 -5.72 -19.42
N SER A 168 -13.01 -5.86 -19.20
CA SER A 168 -13.67 -6.77 -18.24
C SER A 168 -13.30 -8.26 -18.31
N GLY A 169 -12.47 -8.69 -19.27
CA GLY A 169 -12.00 -10.06 -19.44
C GLY A 169 -10.61 -10.39 -18.88
N ASP A 170 -9.82 -9.40 -18.40
CA ASP A 170 -8.42 -9.62 -17.98
C ASP A 170 -8.21 -9.59 -16.45
N MET A 171 -9.28 -9.81 -15.67
CA MET A 171 -9.21 -9.81 -14.20
C MET A 171 -8.25 -10.87 -13.65
N GLU A 172 -8.05 -11.99 -14.36
CA GLU A 172 -7.13 -13.06 -13.96
C GLU A 172 -5.66 -12.62 -13.96
N SER A 173 -5.25 -11.67 -14.81
CA SER A 173 -3.87 -11.17 -14.82
C SER A 173 -3.63 -10.01 -13.85
N LEU A 174 -4.72 -9.30 -13.50
CA LEU A 174 -4.73 -8.20 -12.55
C LEU A 174 -4.66 -8.68 -11.09
N CYS A 175 -5.35 -9.78 -10.81
CA CYS A 175 -5.47 -10.36 -9.49
C CYS A 175 -4.43 -11.44 -9.20
N GLY A 176 -4.19 -11.70 -7.92
CA GLY A 176 -3.31 -12.74 -7.40
C GLY A 176 -2.39 -12.23 -6.29
N LYS A 177 -1.57 -13.15 -5.78
CA LYS A 177 -0.48 -12.83 -4.84
C LYS A 177 0.62 -12.04 -5.54
N PHE A 178 1.35 -11.24 -4.75
CA PHE A 178 2.38 -10.32 -5.24
C PHE A 178 1.82 -9.28 -6.22
N LYS A 179 0.59 -8.82 -5.96
CA LYS A 179 -0.07 -7.73 -6.69
C LYS A 179 -0.46 -6.63 -5.73
N GLY A 180 -0.42 -5.38 -6.19
CA GLY A 180 -0.66 -4.19 -5.38
C GLY A 180 0.58 -3.72 -4.63
N ILE A 181 0.35 -2.98 -3.54
CA ILE A 181 1.43 -2.37 -2.74
C ILE A 181 1.77 -3.31 -1.58
N GLN A 182 3.04 -3.68 -1.46
CA GLN A 182 3.52 -4.52 -0.36
C GLN A 182 3.53 -3.73 0.96
N GLY A 183 2.83 -4.25 1.96
CA GLY A 183 2.82 -3.65 3.29
C GLY A 183 4.04 -3.99 4.12
N HIS A 184 4.46 -3.08 4.99
CA HIS A 184 5.56 -3.26 5.93
C HIS A 184 5.39 -2.34 7.16
N HIS A 185 5.54 -2.89 8.37
CA HIS A 185 5.50 -2.14 9.64
C HIS A 185 4.31 -1.15 9.74
N ASN A 186 3.10 -1.68 9.91
CA ASN A 186 1.87 -0.90 10.09
C ASN A 186 1.57 0.11 8.97
N SER A 187 2.02 -0.15 7.73
CA SER A 187 1.80 0.74 6.58
C SER A 187 0.41 0.65 5.94
N CYS A 188 -0.47 -0.26 6.39
CA CYS A 188 -1.72 -0.58 5.68
C CYS A 188 -2.61 0.64 5.40
N TYR A 189 -2.64 1.64 6.29
CA TYR A 189 -3.36 2.90 6.07
C TYR A 189 -2.86 3.64 4.82
N LEU A 190 -1.56 3.63 4.57
CA LEU A 190 -0.91 4.26 3.43
C LEU A 190 -1.09 3.41 2.18
N ASP A 191 -0.86 2.11 2.29
CA ASP A 191 -0.94 1.18 1.17
C ASP A 191 -2.35 1.14 0.56
N ALA A 192 -3.38 0.98 1.41
CA ALA A 192 -4.78 0.92 0.98
C ALA A 192 -5.25 2.25 0.37
N THR A 193 -4.82 3.38 0.93
CA THR A 193 -5.19 4.71 0.43
C THR A 193 -4.50 5.01 -0.89
N LEU A 194 -3.20 4.76 -1.02
CA LEU A 194 -2.46 4.94 -2.28
C LEU A 194 -3.01 4.04 -3.39
N PHE A 195 -3.31 2.79 -3.08
CA PHE A 195 -3.92 1.86 -4.03
C PHE A 195 -5.29 2.38 -4.50
N SER A 196 -6.12 2.85 -3.56
CA SER A 196 -7.44 3.43 -3.87
C SER A 196 -7.34 4.67 -4.75
N MET A 197 -6.38 5.57 -4.47
CA MET A 197 -6.24 6.84 -5.19
C MET A 197 -5.61 6.68 -6.58
N PHE A 198 -4.69 5.73 -6.79
CA PHE A 198 -3.85 5.77 -7.99
C PHE A 198 -3.88 4.52 -8.87
N ALA A 199 -4.46 3.39 -8.43
CA ALA A 199 -4.40 2.16 -9.22
C ALA A 199 -5.21 2.25 -10.54
N PHE A 200 -6.50 2.60 -10.45
CA PHE A 200 -7.44 2.53 -11.57
C PHE A 200 -8.06 3.87 -11.97
N THR A 201 -7.86 4.93 -11.18
CA THR A 201 -8.37 6.28 -11.48
C THR A 201 -7.23 7.26 -11.79
N SER A 202 -7.54 8.27 -12.61
CA SER A 202 -6.67 9.40 -12.91
C SER A 202 -7.07 10.68 -12.16
N VAL A 203 -8.11 10.64 -11.32
CA VAL A 203 -8.67 11.83 -10.65
C VAL A 203 -7.63 12.58 -9.80
N PHE A 204 -6.59 11.89 -9.34
CA PHE A 204 -5.51 12.44 -8.54
C PHE A 204 -4.22 12.68 -9.33
N ASP A 205 -4.19 12.47 -10.65
CA ASP A 205 -2.96 12.56 -11.46
C ASP A 205 -2.40 13.98 -11.50
N ASN A 206 -3.24 15.01 -11.31
CA ASN A 206 -2.77 16.38 -11.14
C ASN A 206 -1.75 16.50 -9.99
N LEU A 207 -1.87 15.69 -8.93
CA LEU A 207 -0.89 15.66 -7.83
C LEU A 207 0.49 15.17 -8.30
N LEU A 208 0.53 14.29 -9.30
CA LEU A 208 1.75 13.66 -9.83
C LEU A 208 2.47 14.53 -10.87
N PHE A 209 1.73 15.43 -11.53
CA PHE A 209 2.23 16.20 -12.67
C PHE A 209 2.21 17.71 -12.48
N ARG A 210 1.62 18.23 -11.39
CA ARG A 210 1.66 19.66 -11.09
C ARG A 210 3.12 20.15 -10.99
N PRO A 211 3.53 21.19 -11.73
CA PRO A 211 4.87 21.73 -11.61
C PRO A 211 5.08 22.41 -10.25
N ALA A 212 6.33 22.40 -9.78
CA ALA A 212 6.73 23.12 -8.58
C ALA A 212 6.56 24.63 -8.76
N THR A 213 6.13 25.31 -7.71
CA THR A 213 5.95 26.77 -7.66
C THR A 213 6.75 27.36 -6.50
N ASP A 214 6.93 28.68 -6.50
CA ASP A 214 7.63 29.40 -5.42
C ASP A 214 6.94 29.24 -4.04
N ARG A 215 5.70 28.75 -4.01
CA ARG A 215 4.96 28.50 -2.78
C ARG A 215 5.26 27.12 -2.19
N ASP A 216 5.96 26.24 -2.90
CA ASP A 216 6.21 24.85 -2.50
C ASP A 216 7.45 24.68 -1.60
N ILE A 217 7.56 23.52 -0.96
CA ILE A 217 8.73 23.17 -0.14
C ILE A 217 9.92 22.77 -1.04
N ALA A 218 11.14 22.90 -0.53
CA ALA A 218 12.35 22.59 -1.30
C ALA A 218 12.41 21.13 -1.79
N GLN A 219 11.82 20.19 -1.03
CA GLN A 219 11.78 18.76 -1.35
C GLN A 219 10.52 18.36 -2.15
N TYR A 220 9.73 19.31 -2.65
CA TYR A 220 8.48 19.03 -3.35
C TYR A 220 8.68 18.08 -4.54
N GLU A 221 9.65 18.39 -5.40
CA GLU A 221 9.97 17.57 -6.58
C GLU A 221 10.47 16.18 -6.19
N GLU A 222 11.23 16.05 -5.09
CA GLU A 222 11.69 14.76 -4.60
C GLU A 222 10.51 13.89 -4.16
N VAL A 223 9.59 14.42 -3.36
CA VAL A 223 8.40 13.69 -2.90
C VAL A 223 7.51 13.32 -4.09
N GLN A 224 7.26 14.26 -5.00
CA GLN A 224 6.45 14.01 -6.19
C GLN A 224 7.09 12.93 -7.08
N THR A 225 8.42 12.95 -7.25
CA THR A 225 9.14 11.94 -8.05
C THR A 225 9.05 10.56 -7.40
N VAL A 226 9.21 10.46 -6.07
CA VAL A 226 9.03 9.17 -5.36
C VAL A 226 7.61 8.65 -5.52
N LEU A 227 6.60 9.51 -5.31
CA LEU A 227 5.20 9.12 -5.46
C LEU A 227 4.90 8.67 -6.89
N ARG A 228 5.31 9.44 -7.89
CA ARG A 228 5.04 9.17 -9.31
C ARG A 228 5.83 7.97 -9.83
N GLU A 229 7.15 8.01 -9.74
CA GLU A 229 8.05 7.12 -10.47
C GLU A 229 8.43 5.87 -9.69
N GLU A 230 8.38 5.91 -8.35
CA GLU A 230 8.74 4.75 -7.52
C GLU A 230 7.52 3.99 -6.97
N ILE A 231 6.33 4.61 -6.97
CA ILE A 231 5.10 4.00 -6.44
C ILE A 231 4.03 3.88 -7.52
N VAL A 232 3.51 4.99 -8.04
CA VAL A 232 2.33 4.97 -8.93
C VAL A 232 2.63 4.33 -10.28
N ASN A 233 3.73 4.69 -10.93
CA ASN A 233 4.08 4.13 -12.24
C ASN A 233 4.39 2.62 -12.15
N PRO A 234 5.20 2.11 -11.18
CA PRO A 234 5.35 0.68 -10.96
C PRO A 234 4.05 -0.04 -10.63
N LEU A 235 3.17 0.58 -9.84
CA LEU A 235 1.85 0.02 -9.54
C LEU A 235 1.02 -0.15 -10.82
N ARG A 236 0.97 0.87 -11.69
CA ARG A 236 0.16 0.84 -12.90
C ARG A 236 0.73 -0.07 -13.98
N GLU A 237 2.06 -0.11 -14.13
CA GLU A 237 2.71 -0.88 -15.20
C GLU A 237 3.01 -2.33 -14.81
N LYS A 238 3.53 -2.56 -13.60
CA LYS A 238 3.95 -3.89 -13.12
C LYS A 238 2.95 -4.53 -12.18
N LEU A 239 1.91 -3.80 -11.75
CA LEU A 239 0.89 -4.27 -10.80
C LEU A 239 1.47 -4.64 -9.42
N TYR A 240 2.68 -4.18 -9.10
CA TYR A 240 3.35 -4.48 -7.85
C TYR A 240 4.28 -3.34 -7.43
N VAL A 241 4.25 -2.98 -6.16
CA VAL A 241 5.17 -2.03 -5.54
C VAL A 241 5.79 -2.68 -4.31
N ARG A 242 7.12 -2.67 -4.24
CA ARG A 242 7.85 -3.19 -3.09
C ARG A 242 7.87 -2.18 -1.94
N ALA A 243 7.84 -2.67 -0.71
CA ALA A 243 7.66 -1.85 0.48
C ALA A 243 8.80 -0.84 0.74
N ASP A 244 10.01 -1.06 0.21
CA ASP A 244 11.12 -0.11 0.32
C ASP A 244 10.80 1.25 -0.33
N ARG A 245 10.02 1.24 -1.43
CA ARG A 245 9.56 2.46 -2.12
C ARG A 245 8.59 3.25 -1.25
N VAL A 246 7.66 2.56 -0.61
CA VAL A 246 6.70 3.14 0.33
C VAL A 246 7.41 3.65 1.59
N MET A 247 8.40 2.91 2.10
CA MET A 247 9.22 3.34 3.24
C MET A 247 10.05 4.60 2.94
N LYS A 248 10.52 4.76 1.69
CA LYS A 248 11.17 6.00 1.24
C LYS A 248 10.21 7.19 1.34
N LEU A 249 8.96 7.03 0.87
CA LEU A 249 7.93 8.06 1.01
C LEU A 249 7.62 8.37 2.48
N ARG A 250 7.41 7.35 3.33
CA ARG A 250 7.18 7.52 4.78
C ARG A 250 8.31 8.29 5.46
N THR A 251 9.56 8.00 5.09
CA THR A 251 10.75 8.68 5.64
C THR A 251 10.82 10.15 5.22
N LEU A 252 10.42 10.47 3.98
CA LEU A 252 10.32 11.86 3.53
C LEU A 252 9.19 12.59 4.27
N MET A 253 8.02 11.97 4.41
CA MET A 253 6.89 12.56 5.11
C MET A 253 7.16 12.81 6.60
N GLU A 254 7.83 11.89 7.30
CA GLU A 254 8.25 12.07 8.70
C GLU A 254 9.18 13.29 8.87
N LYS A 255 10.06 13.53 7.89
CA LYS A 255 11.00 14.66 7.93
C LYS A 255 10.34 16.01 7.62
N LEU A 256 9.29 16.00 6.81
CA LEU A 256 8.70 17.20 6.20
C LEU A 256 7.37 17.61 6.84
N SER A 257 6.66 16.67 7.46
CA SER A 257 5.37 16.92 8.11
C SER A 257 5.50 17.02 9.63
N SER A 258 4.46 17.55 10.26
CA SER A 258 4.36 17.60 11.73
C SER A 258 3.96 16.26 12.36
N VAL A 259 3.65 15.25 11.54
CA VAL A 259 3.15 13.95 11.99
C VAL A 259 4.33 13.04 12.32
N THR A 260 4.42 12.63 13.58
CA THR A 260 5.47 11.72 14.05
C THR A 260 5.04 10.26 13.97
N GLY A 261 5.99 9.34 13.87
CA GLY A 261 5.72 7.90 13.90
C GLY A 261 5.13 7.35 12.59
N LEU A 262 5.17 8.13 11.51
CA LEU A 262 4.77 7.68 10.17
C LEU A 262 5.55 6.45 9.74
N THR A 263 6.78 6.22 10.20
CA THR A 263 7.64 5.08 9.79
C THR A 263 7.39 3.75 10.53
N CYS A 264 6.68 3.76 11.66
CA CYS A 264 6.52 2.57 12.50
C CYS A 264 5.10 2.37 13.09
N GLU A 265 4.33 3.44 13.23
CA GLU A 265 2.99 3.40 13.80
C GLU A 265 1.92 3.33 12.72
N GLU A 266 0.79 2.71 13.08
CA GLU A 266 -0.46 2.81 12.32
C GLU A 266 -1.00 4.23 12.49
N LYS A 267 -1.33 4.90 11.37
CA LYS A 267 -1.96 6.22 11.36
C LYS A 267 -3.33 6.18 10.71
N ASP A 268 -4.06 7.27 10.85
CA ASP A 268 -5.34 7.45 10.18
C ASP A 268 -5.12 7.86 8.70
N PRO A 269 -5.84 7.28 7.72
CA PRO A 269 -5.83 7.75 6.34
C PRO A 269 -6.12 9.26 6.20
N GLU A 270 -6.89 9.85 7.10
CA GLU A 270 -7.17 11.29 7.12
C GLU A 270 -5.92 12.12 7.42
N GLU A 271 -5.15 11.71 8.42
CA GLU A 271 -3.91 12.35 8.83
C GLU A 271 -2.87 12.24 7.70
N PHE A 272 -2.84 11.08 7.03
CA PHE A 272 -2.04 10.88 5.83
C PHE A 272 -2.45 11.81 4.67
N LEU A 273 -3.74 11.86 4.33
CA LEU A 273 -4.25 12.74 3.26
C LEU A 273 -3.91 14.19 3.55
N THR A 274 -4.11 14.64 4.78
CA THR A 274 -3.79 16.01 5.19
C THR A 274 -2.28 16.28 5.10
N SER A 275 -1.45 15.35 5.58
CA SER A 275 0.01 15.49 5.52
C SER A 275 0.55 15.51 4.08
N LEU A 276 0.19 14.53 3.26
CA LEU A 276 0.71 14.44 1.89
C LEU A 276 0.07 15.48 0.96
N VAL A 277 -1.26 15.52 0.90
CA VAL A 277 -1.99 16.31 -0.10
C VAL A 277 -2.01 17.79 0.26
N ALA A 278 -2.28 18.13 1.52
CA ALA A 278 -2.41 19.51 1.95
C ALA A 278 -1.06 20.16 2.30
N GLN A 279 -0.23 19.50 3.11
CA GLN A 279 1.00 20.13 3.64
C GLN A 279 2.17 20.02 2.67
N ILE A 280 2.41 18.82 2.11
CA ILE A 280 3.59 18.55 1.28
C ILE A 280 3.32 18.93 -0.19
N LEU A 281 2.26 18.40 -0.79
CA LEU A 281 1.95 18.62 -2.21
C LEU A 281 1.18 19.92 -2.46
N LYS A 282 0.67 20.58 -1.41
CA LYS A 282 -0.08 21.84 -1.46
C LYS A 282 -1.14 21.85 -2.57
N ALA A 283 -1.88 20.75 -2.68
CA ALA A 283 -2.94 20.63 -3.66
C ALA A 283 -4.06 21.63 -3.37
N GLU A 284 -4.85 21.98 -4.38
CA GLU A 284 -6.09 22.71 -4.12
C GLU A 284 -7.08 21.80 -3.37
N PRO A 285 -7.80 22.32 -2.36
CA PRO A 285 -8.83 21.57 -1.66
C PRO A 285 -9.88 21.03 -2.63
N PHE A 286 -10.27 19.77 -2.45
CA PHE A 286 -11.26 19.11 -3.31
C PHE A 286 -12.67 19.65 -3.08
N LEU A 287 -12.96 20.12 -1.86
CA LEU A 287 -14.28 20.58 -1.44
C LEU A 287 -14.23 22.05 -1.02
N LYS A 288 -15.17 22.83 -1.55
CA LYS A 288 -15.43 24.21 -1.14
C LYS A 288 -16.86 24.32 -0.63
N LEU A 289 -17.01 24.68 0.63
CA LEU A 289 -18.32 24.76 1.30
C LEU A 289 -18.86 26.19 1.32
N SER A 290 -20.18 26.32 1.33
CA SER A 290 -20.89 27.60 1.46
C SER A 290 -20.54 28.34 2.77
N SER A 291 -20.14 27.61 3.82
CA SER A 291 -19.62 28.15 5.08
C SER A 291 -18.29 28.91 4.95
N GLY A 292 -17.62 28.80 3.79
CA GLY A 292 -16.29 29.36 3.54
C GLY A 292 -15.14 28.43 3.94
N GLN A 293 -15.44 27.24 4.45
CA GLN A 293 -14.45 26.21 4.74
C GLN A 293 -14.02 25.47 3.47
N GLU A 294 -12.76 25.08 3.43
CA GLU A 294 -12.16 24.26 2.38
C GLU A 294 -11.61 22.97 2.99
N ALA A 295 -11.82 21.83 2.33
CA ALA A 295 -11.44 20.52 2.85
C ALA A 295 -11.07 19.53 1.72
N TYR A 296 -10.38 18.45 2.09
CA TYR A 296 -10.00 17.36 1.18
C TYR A 296 -10.92 16.14 1.30
N HIS A 297 -11.72 16.07 2.36
CA HIS A 297 -12.70 15.03 2.60
C HIS A 297 -13.88 15.62 3.38
N TYR A 298 -14.99 14.91 3.40
CA TYR A 298 -16.18 15.27 4.16
C TYR A 298 -16.48 14.19 5.20
N GLN A 299 -16.49 14.57 6.48
CA GLN A 299 -16.93 13.71 7.56
C GLN A 299 -18.45 13.75 7.69
N LEU A 300 -19.09 12.58 7.66
CA LEU A 300 -20.53 12.48 7.91
C LEU A 300 -20.83 12.75 9.39
N PHE A 301 -21.68 13.75 9.63
CA PHE A 301 -22.24 14.11 10.93
C PHE A 301 -23.76 13.90 10.88
N VAL A 302 -24.21 12.76 11.40
CA VAL A 302 -25.63 12.40 11.39
C VAL A 302 -26.06 12.00 12.80
N GLU A 303 -27.31 12.29 13.14
CA GLU A 303 -27.93 11.72 14.33
C GLU A 303 -28.40 10.29 14.02
N LYS A 304 -28.28 9.40 15.00
CA LYS A 304 -28.65 7.99 14.81
C LYS A 304 -30.18 7.87 14.76
N ASP A 305 -30.69 7.40 13.64
CA ASP A 305 -32.07 6.96 13.49
C ASP A 305 -32.16 5.45 13.78
N GLU A 306 -32.89 5.07 14.84
CA GLU A 306 -33.06 3.67 15.22
C GLU A 306 -33.92 2.87 14.23
N GLN A 307 -34.71 3.53 13.37
CA GLN A 307 -35.50 2.86 12.33
C GLN A 307 -34.66 2.47 11.11
N LEU A 308 -33.54 3.16 10.87
CA LEU A 308 -32.62 2.91 9.77
C LEU A 308 -31.62 1.80 10.13
N THR A 309 -31.91 0.58 9.66
CA THR A 309 -31.05 -0.60 9.91
C THR A 309 -29.90 -0.75 8.91
N LEU A 310 -30.11 -0.32 7.66
CA LEU A 310 -29.11 -0.33 6.58
C LEU A 310 -29.21 0.99 5.80
N PRO A 311 -28.70 2.10 6.34
CA PRO A 311 -28.67 3.36 5.62
C PRO A 311 -27.71 3.30 4.42
N THR A 312 -28.09 3.99 3.36
CA THR A 312 -27.21 4.21 2.20
C THR A 312 -26.30 5.42 2.45
N VAL A 313 -25.14 5.46 1.79
CA VAL A 313 -24.27 6.65 1.85
C VAL A 313 -24.99 7.90 1.33
N GLN A 314 -25.87 7.77 0.32
CA GLN A 314 -26.71 8.88 -0.16
C GLN A 314 -27.57 9.47 0.97
N GLN A 315 -28.29 8.63 1.72
CA GLN A 315 -29.16 9.08 2.81
C GLN A 315 -28.36 9.78 3.91
N LEU A 316 -27.24 9.19 4.35
CA LEU A 316 -26.41 9.78 5.39
C LEU A 316 -25.76 11.10 4.92
N PHE A 317 -25.34 11.15 3.66
CA PHE A 317 -24.75 12.35 3.05
C PHE A 317 -25.74 13.51 3.03
N GLU A 318 -26.96 13.27 2.55
CA GLU A 318 -28.03 14.25 2.54
C GLU A 318 -28.43 14.73 3.93
N GLN A 319 -28.60 13.81 4.88
CA GLN A 319 -28.90 14.13 6.28
C GLN A 319 -27.80 14.99 6.91
N SER A 320 -26.54 14.66 6.65
CA SER A 320 -25.38 15.40 7.19
C SER A 320 -25.33 16.84 6.66
N PHE A 321 -25.57 17.03 5.37
CA PHE A 321 -25.63 18.37 4.74
C PHE A 321 -26.82 19.18 5.25
N LEU A 322 -27.98 18.54 5.44
CA LEU A 322 -29.17 19.19 5.98
C LEU A 322 -28.95 19.65 7.42
N ALA A 323 -28.46 18.76 8.28
CA ALA A 323 -28.23 19.03 9.70
C ALA A 323 -27.18 20.11 9.93
N SER A 324 -26.14 20.15 9.09
CA SER A 324 -25.05 21.13 9.19
C SER A 324 -25.36 22.47 8.51
N ASP A 325 -26.44 22.57 7.75
CA ASP A 325 -26.79 23.72 6.91
C ASP A 325 -25.64 24.23 6.03
N ILE A 326 -24.97 23.29 5.35
CA ILE A 326 -23.90 23.58 4.41
C ILE A 326 -24.29 23.13 3.00
N LYS A 327 -23.65 23.72 1.99
CA LYS A 327 -23.79 23.36 0.57
C LYS A 327 -22.42 23.34 -0.10
N LEU A 328 -22.28 22.59 -1.19
CA LEU A 328 -21.10 22.59 -2.04
C LEU A 328 -21.15 23.79 -3.00
N LYS A 329 -20.10 24.61 -3.03
CA LYS A 329 -20.05 25.78 -3.93
C LYS A 329 -19.93 25.40 -5.42
N GLU A 330 -19.27 24.30 -5.70
CA GLU A 330 -19.04 23.78 -7.04
C GLU A 330 -19.05 22.25 -7.02
N VAL A 331 -19.19 21.63 -8.19
CA VAL A 331 -19.10 20.18 -8.34
C VAL A 331 -17.64 19.76 -8.16
N PRO A 332 -17.31 18.95 -7.14
CA PRO A 332 -15.94 18.52 -6.95
C PRO A 332 -15.57 17.45 -7.99
N SER A 333 -14.31 17.44 -8.45
CA SER A 333 -13.80 16.36 -9.30
C SER A 333 -13.69 15.04 -8.54
N CYS A 334 -13.35 15.14 -7.24
CA CYS A 334 -13.23 14.04 -6.29
C CYS A 334 -13.99 14.38 -5.00
N LEU A 335 -14.78 13.44 -4.51
CA LEU A 335 -15.46 13.55 -3.22
C LEU A 335 -15.08 12.35 -2.35
N ILE A 336 -14.32 12.60 -1.28
CA ILE A 336 -13.95 11.58 -0.28
C ILE A 336 -14.89 11.76 0.92
N ILE A 337 -15.68 10.75 1.24
CA ILE A 337 -16.64 10.76 2.34
C ILE A 337 -16.16 9.80 3.43
N GLN A 338 -15.93 10.30 4.63
CA GLN A 338 -15.67 9.47 5.80
C GLN A 338 -16.98 9.03 6.47
N MET A 339 -17.04 7.75 6.80
CA MET A 339 -18.19 7.15 7.47
C MET A 339 -18.32 7.63 8.91
N PRO A 340 -19.54 7.69 9.49
CA PRO A 340 -19.76 8.19 10.85
C PRO A 340 -19.26 7.18 11.90
N ARG A 341 -17.97 7.26 12.20
CA ARG A 341 -17.27 6.45 13.20
C ARG A 341 -16.68 7.35 14.29
N PHE A 342 -16.62 6.84 15.52
CA PHE A 342 -16.00 7.52 16.64
C PHE A 342 -14.90 6.63 17.24
N GLY A 343 -13.64 6.93 16.95
CA GLY A 343 -12.51 6.09 17.34
C GLY A 343 -12.53 4.70 16.69
N LYS A 344 -11.75 3.76 17.24
CA LYS A 344 -11.52 2.44 16.61
C LYS A 344 -12.68 1.45 16.74
N SER A 345 -13.52 1.59 17.75
CA SER A 345 -14.53 0.57 18.10
C SER A 345 -15.97 1.01 17.86
N PHE A 346 -16.26 2.30 17.82
CA PHE A 346 -17.63 2.79 17.71
C PHE A 346 -17.99 3.10 16.27
N LYS A 347 -18.93 2.32 15.73
CA LYS A 347 -19.59 2.56 14.45
C LYS A 347 -21.02 3.02 14.74
N MET A 348 -21.44 4.14 14.16
CA MET A 348 -22.79 4.65 14.40
C MET A 348 -23.88 3.69 13.90
N TYR A 349 -23.65 3.12 12.71
CA TYR A 349 -24.47 2.08 12.12
C TYR A 349 -23.63 0.80 11.95
N PRO A 350 -24.20 -0.39 12.22
CA PRO A 350 -23.49 -1.66 12.08
C PRO A 350 -23.21 -2.02 10.62
N ARG A 351 -24.09 -1.58 9.71
CA ARG A 351 -23.96 -1.74 8.27
C ARG A 351 -24.29 -0.43 7.58
N ILE A 352 -23.51 -0.06 6.58
CA ILE A 352 -23.80 1.07 5.68
C ILE A 352 -23.67 0.54 4.26
N LEU A 353 -24.61 0.89 3.38
CA LEU A 353 -24.57 0.51 1.97
C LEU A 353 -23.90 1.64 1.16
N PRO A 354 -22.70 1.44 0.60
CA PRO A 354 -22.09 2.41 -0.32
C PRO A 354 -22.98 2.60 -1.54
N SER A 355 -23.35 3.85 -1.84
CA SER A 355 -24.10 4.15 -3.06
C SER A 355 -23.17 4.05 -4.26
N GLN A 356 -23.55 3.32 -5.32
CA GLN A 356 -22.70 3.25 -6.53
C GLN A 356 -22.66 4.58 -7.30
N LEU A 357 -23.79 5.28 -7.28
CA LEU A 357 -23.94 6.63 -7.81
C LEU A 357 -24.42 7.51 -6.65
N LEU A 358 -23.72 8.62 -6.44
CA LEU A 358 -24.09 9.63 -5.46
C LEU A 358 -24.67 10.83 -6.19
N ASP A 359 -25.91 11.16 -5.92
CA ASP A 359 -26.54 12.37 -6.43
C ASP A 359 -26.12 13.56 -5.57
N VAL A 360 -25.44 14.51 -6.18
CA VAL A 360 -24.96 15.73 -5.50
C VAL A 360 -25.78 16.97 -5.89
N THR A 361 -26.81 16.82 -6.72
CA THR A 361 -27.57 17.95 -7.29
C THR A 361 -28.11 18.87 -6.20
N ASP A 362 -28.79 18.30 -5.20
CA ASP A 362 -29.50 19.08 -4.17
C ASP A 362 -28.61 19.60 -3.04
N VAL A 363 -27.36 19.14 -2.96
CA VAL A 363 -26.36 19.65 -1.99
C VAL A 363 -25.50 20.78 -2.57
N ILE A 364 -25.55 21.00 -3.88
CA ILE A 364 -24.84 22.11 -4.52
C ILE A 364 -25.59 23.43 -4.27
N GLU A 365 -24.83 24.48 -4.01
CA GLU A 365 -25.31 25.86 -3.87
C GLU A 365 -25.76 26.37 -5.24
N ASP A 366 -26.97 26.97 -5.29
CA ASP A 366 -27.54 27.59 -6.48
C ASP A 366 -27.68 26.66 -7.72
N SER A 367 -27.69 25.34 -7.50
CA SER A 367 -28.04 24.38 -8.54
C SER A 367 -29.52 24.49 -8.91
N PRO A 368 -29.88 24.34 -10.21
CA PRO A 368 -31.27 24.25 -10.59
C PRO A 368 -31.87 22.95 -10.01
N ARG A 369 -33.01 23.05 -9.32
CA ARG A 369 -33.68 21.91 -8.70
C ARG A 369 -35.07 21.69 -9.27
N GLN A 370 -35.50 20.44 -9.26
CA GLN A 370 -36.83 20.07 -9.70
C GLN A 370 -37.84 20.20 -8.55
N CYS A 371 -38.99 20.80 -8.83
CA CYS A 371 -40.09 20.87 -7.89
C CYS A 371 -40.66 19.46 -7.69
N THR A 372 -40.66 18.99 -6.44
CA THR A 372 -41.14 17.65 -6.05
C THR A 372 -42.60 17.36 -6.46
N VAL A 373 -43.44 18.40 -6.58
CA VAL A 373 -44.88 18.24 -6.87
C VAL A 373 -45.18 18.19 -8.36
N CYS A 374 -44.60 19.10 -9.15
CA CYS A 374 -44.97 19.29 -10.56
C CYS A 374 -43.86 18.98 -11.57
N GLY A 375 -42.65 18.71 -11.11
CA GLY A 375 -41.51 18.44 -11.98
C GLY A 375 -40.92 19.65 -12.70
N LYS A 376 -41.45 20.87 -12.50
CA LYS A 376 -40.90 22.11 -13.08
C LYS A 376 -39.76 22.67 -12.22
N LEU A 377 -39.14 23.76 -12.66
CA LEU A 377 -38.10 24.46 -11.88
C LEU A 377 -38.60 24.91 -10.50
N ALA A 378 -37.85 24.53 -9.46
CA ALA A 378 -38.06 25.01 -8.11
C ALA A 378 -37.41 26.39 -7.91
N GLU A 379 -38.12 27.25 -7.20
CA GLU A 379 -37.66 28.59 -6.83
C GLU A 379 -37.44 28.72 -5.32
N TYR A 380 -37.92 27.76 -4.55
CA TYR A 380 -37.92 27.77 -3.10
C TYR A 380 -37.48 26.42 -2.55
N GLU A 381 -36.78 26.45 -1.42
CA GLU A 381 -36.50 25.27 -0.59
C GLU A 381 -37.09 25.44 0.81
N CYS A 382 -37.63 24.36 1.39
CA CYS A 382 -38.14 24.34 2.75
C CYS A 382 -37.57 23.14 3.51
N LYS A 383 -36.60 23.39 4.39
CA LYS A 383 -35.92 22.33 5.16
C LYS A 383 -36.84 21.61 6.14
N GLU A 384 -37.77 22.34 6.76
CA GLU A 384 -38.73 21.77 7.72
C GLU A 384 -39.71 20.76 7.09
N CYS A 385 -39.80 20.72 5.74
CA CYS A 385 -40.53 19.67 5.04
C CYS A 385 -39.83 18.30 5.10
N PHE A 386 -38.52 18.25 5.35
CA PHE A 386 -37.76 17.00 5.49
C PHE A 386 -38.09 16.29 6.81
N ASP A 387 -38.11 17.02 7.93
CA ASP A 387 -38.23 16.46 9.29
C ASP A 387 -39.59 15.83 9.61
N GLN A 388 -40.63 16.07 8.80
CA GLN A 388 -41.96 15.52 9.04
C GLN A 388 -42.16 14.11 8.46
N GLY A 389 -41.11 13.46 7.95
CA GLY A 389 -41.13 12.03 7.57
C GLY A 389 -42.07 11.72 6.39
N ILE A 390 -42.31 12.71 5.53
CA ILE A 390 -43.19 12.55 4.35
C ILE A 390 -42.36 12.12 3.12
N CYS A 391 -41.04 12.23 3.20
CA CYS A 391 -40.14 11.93 2.09
C CYS A 391 -39.28 10.70 2.39
N GLU A 392 -39.55 9.61 1.69
CA GLU A 392 -38.58 8.51 1.54
C GLU A 392 -37.48 8.85 0.53
N GLU A 393 -37.65 9.97 -0.19
CA GLU A 393 -36.92 10.33 -1.39
C GLU A 393 -35.70 11.24 -1.16
N GLY A 394 -35.40 11.68 0.06
CA GLY A 394 -34.20 12.48 0.34
C GLY A 394 -34.37 14.00 0.10
N LEU A 395 -33.27 14.72 -0.14
CA LEU A 395 -33.27 16.19 -0.28
C LEU A 395 -34.09 16.71 -1.47
N GLN A 396 -34.31 15.91 -2.51
CA GLN A 396 -35.12 16.32 -3.67
C GLN A 396 -36.55 16.76 -3.29
N CYS A 397 -37.06 16.32 -2.14
CA CYS A 397 -38.42 16.63 -1.74
C CYS A 397 -38.60 18.01 -1.06
N ILE A 398 -37.52 18.74 -0.79
CA ILE A 398 -37.60 20.04 -0.12
C ILE A 398 -37.75 21.21 -1.12
N ALA A 399 -37.71 20.94 -2.42
CA ALA A 399 -37.69 21.95 -3.47
C ALA A 399 -39.09 22.14 -4.11
N PHE A 400 -39.54 23.41 -4.19
CA PHE A 400 -40.87 23.78 -4.68
C PHE A 400 -40.83 24.95 -5.66
N CYS A 401 -41.69 24.92 -6.68
CA CYS A 401 -42.06 26.13 -7.43
C CYS A 401 -43.07 26.96 -6.61
N SER A 402 -43.24 28.24 -6.93
CA SER A 402 -44.13 29.13 -6.16
C SER A 402 -45.55 28.58 -5.95
N PRO A 403 -46.30 28.12 -6.98
CA PRO A 403 -47.65 27.60 -6.77
C PRO A 403 -47.72 26.34 -5.91
N CYS A 404 -46.76 25.43 -6.09
CA CYS A 404 -46.71 24.18 -5.34
C CYS A 404 -46.29 24.40 -3.89
N LEU A 405 -45.44 25.39 -3.62
CA LEU A 405 -45.07 25.79 -2.27
C LEU A 405 -46.31 26.22 -1.49
N ASP A 406 -47.11 27.15 -2.02
CA ASP A 406 -48.32 27.64 -1.37
C ASP A 406 -49.32 26.51 -1.11
N THR A 407 -49.48 25.62 -2.09
CA THR A 407 -50.37 24.45 -1.98
C THR A 407 -49.88 23.51 -0.87
N ALA A 408 -48.59 23.17 -0.84
CA ALA A 408 -48.00 22.28 0.16
C ALA A 408 -48.05 22.88 1.58
N HIS A 409 -47.86 24.19 1.71
CA HIS A 409 -47.82 24.90 2.99
C HIS A 409 -49.20 25.40 3.46
N SER A 410 -50.24 25.23 2.65
CA SER A 410 -51.64 25.41 3.10
C SER A 410 -52.06 24.39 4.17
N HIS A 411 -51.36 23.25 4.25
CA HIS A 411 -51.65 22.21 5.22
C HIS A 411 -51.28 22.65 6.65
N GLN A 412 -52.15 22.38 7.63
CA GLN A 412 -52.01 22.86 9.01
C GLN A 412 -50.69 22.46 9.70
N LYS A 413 -50.09 21.33 9.28
CA LYS A 413 -48.79 20.87 9.80
C LYS A 413 -47.59 21.64 9.24
N ARG A 414 -47.75 22.35 8.11
CA ARG A 414 -46.67 23.00 7.35
C ARG A 414 -46.84 24.51 7.22
N SER A 415 -48.00 25.04 7.61
CA SER A 415 -48.30 26.48 7.52
C SER A 415 -47.38 27.39 8.34
N LYS A 416 -46.55 26.83 9.21
CA LYS A 416 -45.57 27.55 10.04
C LYS A 416 -44.13 27.37 9.56
N HIS A 417 -43.90 26.57 8.52
CA HIS A 417 -42.55 26.32 8.04
C HIS A 417 -41.94 27.59 7.45
N VAL A 418 -40.62 27.72 7.59
CA VAL A 418 -39.84 28.77 6.95
C VAL A 418 -39.20 28.21 5.68
N TRP A 419 -39.32 28.96 4.58
CA TRP A 419 -38.72 28.63 3.29
C TRP A 419 -37.75 29.71 2.83
N ARG A 420 -36.75 29.29 2.04
CA ARG A 420 -35.73 30.15 1.44
C ARG A 420 -35.90 30.17 -0.07
N ARG A 421 -35.62 31.31 -0.70
CA ARG A 421 -35.57 31.43 -2.16
C ARG A 421 -34.22 30.92 -2.68
N LEU A 422 -34.26 30.06 -3.68
CA LEU A 422 -33.08 29.57 -4.41
C LEU A 422 -32.62 30.62 -5.43
N GLN A 423 -31.31 30.79 -5.61
CA GLN A 423 -30.80 31.54 -6.76
C GLN A 423 -30.69 30.56 -7.92
N VAL A 424 -31.48 30.78 -8.97
CA VAL A 424 -31.44 29.94 -10.16
C VAL A 424 -30.69 30.69 -11.27
N PRO A 425 -29.73 30.05 -11.96
CA PRO A 425 -29.06 30.67 -13.10
C PRO A 425 -30.05 31.12 -14.18
N HIS A 426 -29.82 32.29 -14.76
CA HIS A 426 -30.76 32.95 -15.68
C HIS A 426 -31.16 32.07 -16.87
N GLU A 427 -30.22 31.28 -17.37
CA GLU A 427 -30.40 30.34 -18.50
C GLU A 427 -31.49 29.29 -18.24
N PHE A 428 -31.61 28.77 -17.01
CA PHE A 428 -32.67 27.84 -16.63
C PHE A 428 -34.00 28.54 -16.36
N SER A 429 -33.98 29.82 -15.99
CA SER A 429 -35.18 30.63 -15.82
C SER A 429 -35.89 30.91 -17.15
N VAL A 430 -35.15 31.06 -18.26
CA VAL A 430 -35.71 31.34 -19.60
C VAL A 430 -36.27 30.08 -20.27
N LEU A 431 -35.77 28.89 -19.92
CA LEU A 431 -36.14 27.60 -20.53
C LEU A 431 -37.08 26.74 -19.66
N GLN A 432 -37.74 27.34 -18.67
CA GLN A 432 -38.55 26.66 -17.63
C GLN A 432 -39.56 25.62 -18.15
N ASP A 433 -40.18 25.83 -19.32
CA ASP A 433 -41.23 24.94 -19.85
C ASP A 433 -40.72 23.82 -20.78
N HIS A 434 -39.43 23.83 -21.15
CA HIS A 434 -38.85 22.89 -22.12
C HIS A 434 -37.54 22.23 -21.68
N CYS A 435 -37.01 22.58 -20.50
CA CYS A 435 -35.75 22.05 -20.00
C CYS A 435 -35.99 20.99 -18.91
N VAL A 436 -35.47 19.78 -19.13
CA VAL A 436 -35.29 18.80 -18.06
C VAL A 436 -34.09 19.24 -17.24
N ILE A 437 -34.29 19.42 -15.94
CA ILE A 437 -33.21 19.83 -15.03
C ILE A 437 -32.22 18.67 -14.92
N PRO A 438 -30.96 18.85 -15.34
CA PRO A 438 -29.97 17.79 -15.27
C PRO A 438 -29.65 17.50 -13.80
N ARG A 439 -29.54 16.21 -13.48
CA ARG A 439 -29.03 15.76 -12.18
C ARG A 439 -27.56 15.38 -12.32
N LEU A 440 -26.78 15.76 -11.32
CA LEU A 440 -25.34 15.58 -11.26
C LEU A 440 -25.03 14.40 -10.35
N PHE A 441 -24.38 13.39 -10.94
CA PHE A 441 -24.02 12.17 -10.22
C PHE A 441 -22.50 12.01 -10.16
N MET A 442 -22.02 11.47 -9.05
CA MET A 442 -20.64 11.03 -8.88
C MET A 442 -20.59 9.51 -8.74
N GLU A 443 -19.61 8.88 -9.38
CA GLU A 443 -19.45 7.43 -9.40
C GLU A 443 -18.52 6.97 -8.28
N LEU A 444 -18.95 5.98 -7.50
CA LEU A 444 -18.10 5.31 -6.51
C LEU A 444 -17.02 4.50 -7.22
N PHE A 445 -15.75 4.76 -6.91
CA PHE A 445 -14.63 4.03 -7.50
C PHE A 445 -13.76 3.33 -6.45
N ALA A 446 -13.79 3.74 -5.19
CA ALA A 446 -13.05 3.04 -4.13
C ALA A 446 -13.73 3.14 -2.76
N VAL A 447 -13.56 2.11 -1.95
CA VAL A 447 -13.95 2.06 -0.54
C VAL A 447 -12.79 1.53 0.29
N VAL A 448 -12.26 2.36 1.18
CA VAL A 448 -11.27 1.94 2.18
C VAL A 448 -12.03 1.43 3.39
N CYS A 449 -11.68 0.24 3.88
CA CYS A 449 -12.32 -0.43 5.00
C CYS A 449 -11.33 -0.66 6.14
N ILE A 450 -11.84 -0.65 7.38
CA ILE A 450 -11.11 -1.03 8.59
C ILE A 450 -12.02 -1.80 9.55
N GLU A 451 -11.59 -3.00 9.92
CA GLU A 451 -12.26 -3.81 10.94
C GLU A 451 -11.82 -3.40 12.35
N THR A 452 -10.51 -3.47 12.64
CA THR A 452 -9.93 -3.13 13.96
C THR A 452 -8.71 -2.21 13.85
N SER A 453 -7.67 -2.67 13.13
CA SER A 453 -6.38 -1.99 12.99
C SER A 453 -5.67 -2.30 11.67
N HIS A 454 -6.42 -2.79 10.69
CA HIS A 454 -5.88 -3.16 9.38
C HIS A 454 -6.77 -2.60 8.29
N TYR A 455 -6.19 -1.72 7.48
CA TYR A 455 -6.87 -1.09 6.36
C TYR A 455 -6.74 -1.97 5.12
N VAL A 456 -7.87 -2.14 4.43
CA VAL A 456 -7.99 -2.85 3.16
C VAL A 456 -8.78 -1.98 2.19
N ALA A 457 -8.70 -2.25 0.89
CA ALA A 457 -9.38 -1.44 -0.11
C ALA A 457 -10.22 -2.30 -1.06
N PHE A 458 -11.42 -1.81 -1.38
CA PHE A 458 -12.21 -2.25 -2.52
C PHE A 458 -12.08 -1.19 -3.60
N VAL A 459 -11.64 -1.56 -4.80
CA VAL A 459 -11.43 -0.62 -5.90
C VAL A 459 -12.10 -1.12 -7.18
N LYS A 460 -12.75 -0.20 -7.88
CA LYS A 460 -13.42 -0.44 -9.15
C LYS A 460 -12.38 -0.47 -10.27
N CYS A 461 -12.31 -1.59 -10.99
CA CYS A 461 -11.30 -1.89 -11.99
C CYS A 461 -11.71 -1.43 -13.40
N GLY A 462 -12.38 -0.27 -13.51
CA GLY A 462 -12.85 0.27 -14.79
C GLY A 462 -13.94 1.32 -14.61
N THR A 463 -14.45 1.81 -15.75
CA THR A 463 -15.51 2.82 -15.81
C THR A 463 -16.87 2.20 -16.06
N GLY A 464 -17.93 2.81 -15.53
CA GLY A 464 -19.32 2.40 -15.75
C GLY A 464 -19.85 1.42 -14.71
N SER A 465 -21.17 1.27 -14.65
CA SER A 465 -21.87 0.49 -13.61
C SER A 465 -21.44 -0.96 -13.51
N ASP A 466 -21.07 -1.57 -14.63
CA ASP A 466 -20.82 -3.01 -14.74
C ASP A 466 -19.33 -3.36 -14.58
N ALA A 467 -18.47 -2.36 -14.28
CA ALA A 467 -17.06 -2.59 -14.13
C ALA A 467 -16.77 -3.53 -12.94
N PRO A 468 -15.83 -4.47 -13.09
CA PRO A 468 -15.47 -5.40 -12.03
C PRO A 468 -14.83 -4.67 -10.84
N TRP A 469 -14.92 -5.27 -9.66
CA TRP A 469 -14.26 -4.80 -8.46
C TRP A 469 -13.14 -5.74 -8.05
N CYS A 470 -12.12 -5.20 -7.41
CA CYS A 470 -11.10 -5.99 -6.72
C CYS A 470 -11.03 -5.60 -5.23
N PHE A 471 -10.72 -6.59 -4.41
CA PHE A 471 -10.29 -6.42 -3.03
C PHE A 471 -8.77 -6.40 -2.98
N PHE A 472 -8.19 -5.50 -2.20
CA PHE A 472 -6.75 -5.37 -2.01
C PHE A 472 -6.40 -5.41 -0.52
N ASP A 473 -5.44 -6.27 -0.20
CA ASP A 473 -4.84 -6.38 1.13
C ASP A 473 -3.30 -6.34 1.00
N SER A 474 -2.67 -5.36 1.64
CA SER A 474 -1.22 -5.17 1.58
C SER A 474 -0.42 -6.18 2.41
N MET A 475 -1.09 -6.88 3.34
CA MET A 475 -0.50 -7.85 4.27
C MET A 475 -1.28 -9.17 4.31
N ALA A 476 -1.81 -9.60 3.16
CA ALA A 476 -2.65 -10.80 3.02
C ALA A 476 -1.95 -12.09 3.48
N ASP A 477 -0.64 -12.19 3.25
CA ASP A 477 0.16 -13.36 3.62
C ASP A 477 1.58 -12.91 4.05
N ARG A 478 2.34 -13.78 4.69
CA ARG A 478 3.71 -13.50 5.16
C ARG A 478 4.64 -14.66 4.87
N LYS A 479 5.79 -14.35 4.28
CA LYS A 479 6.87 -15.32 4.07
C LYS A 479 7.99 -15.10 5.07
N GLY A 480 8.30 -16.13 5.86
CA GLY A 480 9.34 -16.09 6.89
C GLY A 480 8.86 -15.49 8.21
N GLU A 481 9.69 -15.65 9.25
CA GLU A 481 9.36 -15.23 10.62
C GLU A 481 9.92 -13.81 10.92
N GLN A 482 11.02 -13.71 11.66
CA GLN A 482 11.58 -12.43 12.13
C GLN A 482 12.12 -11.55 11.01
N ASN A 483 12.84 -12.14 10.03
CA ASN A 483 13.31 -11.45 8.82
C ASN A 483 12.39 -11.69 7.61
N GLY A 484 11.12 -12.01 7.89
CA GLY A 484 10.13 -12.26 6.87
C GLY A 484 9.55 -10.98 6.25
N TYR A 485 8.88 -11.13 5.12
CA TYR A 485 8.23 -10.03 4.41
C TYR A 485 6.77 -10.38 4.11
N ASN A 486 5.93 -9.35 4.03
CA ASN A 486 4.52 -9.52 3.69
C ASN A 486 4.35 -9.69 2.17
N ILE A 487 3.30 -10.41 1.79
CA ILE A 487 2.89 -10.64 0.41
C ILE A 487 1.53 -9.96 0.25
N PRO A 488 1.44 -8.91 -0.58
CA PRO A 488 0.17 -8.29 -0.89
C PRO A 488 -0.63 -9.17 -1.86
N GLU A 489 -1.94 -9.05 -1.81
CA GLU A 489 -2.86 -9.80 -2.66
C GLU A 489 -3.98 -8.91 -3.17
N VAL A 490 -4.30 -9.08 -4.45
CA VAL A 490 -5.47 -8.47 -5.09
C VAL A 490 -6.41 -9.58 -5.52
N VAL A 491 -7.65 -9.59 -5.02
CA VAL A 491 -8.64 -10.65 -5.25
C VAL A 491 -9.82 -10.10 -6.06
N PRO A 492 -10.32 -10.81 -7.09
CA PRO A 492 -11.47 -10.34 -7.86
C PRO A 492 -12.76 -10.50 -7.04
N CYS A 493 -13.59 -9.46 -7.02
CA CYS A 493 -14.86 -9.40 -6.31
C CYS A 493 -16.01 -9.23 -7.30
N MET A 494 -16.34 -10.29 -8.03
CA MET A 494 -17.34 -10.25 -9.11
C MET A 494 -18.78 -10.12 -8.59
N ASP A 495 -19.02 -10.47 -7.33
CA ASP A 495 -20.32 -10.38 -6.67
C ASP A 495 -20.59 -9.00 -6.05
N LEU A 496 -19.58 -8.14 -5.93
CA LEU A 496 -19.71 -6.82 -5.30
C LEU A 496 -20.75 -5.91 -5.97
N PRO A 497 -20.82 -5.80 -7.32
CA PRO A 497 -21.87 -5.02 -7.98
C PRO A 497 -23.29 -5.48 -7.61
N LEU A 498 -23.48 -6.79 -7.37
CA LEU A 498 -24.76 -7.34 -6.93
C LEU A 498 -25.10 -6.89 -5.52
N TRP A 499 -24.14 -6.96 -4.58
CA TRP A 499 -24.34 -6.53 -3.19
C TRP A 499 -24.60 -5.03 -3.06
N LEU A 500 -23.98 -4.24 -3.94
CA LEU A 500 -24.17 -2.79 -4.05
C LEU A 500 -25.45 -2.39 -4.81
N SER A 501 -26.18 -3.35 -5.39
CA SER A 501 -27.42 -3.08 -6.12
C SER A 501 -28.64 -3.08 -5.20
N GLU A 502 -29.77 -2.54 -5.68
CA GLU A 502 -31.05 -2.59 -4.96
C GLU A 502 -31.48 -4.03 -4.62
N LYS A 503 -31.20 -5.00 -5.51
CA LYS A 503 -31.48 -6.42 -5.26
C LYS A 503 -30.62 -6.96 -4.12
N GLY A 504 -29.37 -6.53 -4.05
CA GLY A 504 -28.45 -6.80 -2.94
C GLY A 504 -29.01 -6.24 -1.63
N ALA A 505 -29.39 -4.95 -1.63
CA ALA A 505 -29.96 -4.28 -0.47
C ALA A 505 -31.21 -5.00 0.09
N LEU A 506 -32.13 -5.44 -0.78
CA LEU A 506 -33.30 -6.23 -0.38
C LEU A 506 -32.94 -7.56 0.28
N THR A 507 -31.84 -8.18 -0.16
CA THR A 507 -31.32 -9.43 0.40
C THR A 507 -30.65 -9.17 1.75
N LEU A 508 -29.83 -8.13 1.84
CA LEU A 508 -29.14 -7.70 3.06
C LEU A 508 -30.12 -7.36 4.19
N ASN A 509 -31.23 -6.70 3.87
CA ASN A 509 -32.29 -6.39 4.83
C ASN A 509 -32.97 -7.65 5.40
N LYS A 510 -32.93 -8.79 4.69
CA LYS A 510 -33.46 -10.07 5.19
C LYS A 510 -32.46 -10.82 6.06
N VAL A 511 -31.16 -10.63 5.83
CA VAL A 511 -30.09 -11.30 6.56
C VAL A 511 -29.84 -10.58 7.88
N LYS A 512 -30.26 -11.18 9.00
CA LYS A 512 -30.06 -10.62 10.34
C LYS A 512 -28.70 -10.93 10.95
N ASP A 513 -28.04 -12.01 10.53
CA ASP A 513 -26.72 -12.42 11.03
C ASP A 513 -25.62 -12.11 10.00
N ASP A 514 -24.70 -11.21 10.36
CA ASP A 514 -23.56 -10.81 9.53
C ASP A 514 -22.64 -11.98 9.16
N ARG A 515 -22.64 -13.06 9.95
CA ARG A 515 -21.80 -14.25 9.71
C ARG A 515 -22.22 -15.05 8.48
N LEU A 516 -23.44 -14.83 7.99
CA LEU A 516 -23.97 -15.46 6.79
C LEU A 516 -23.59 -14.71 5.51
N LEU A 517 -23.04 -13.49 5.64
CA LEU A 517 -22.59 -12.72 4.50
C LEU A 517 -21.24 -13.26 4.00
N PRO A 518 -20.99 -13.22 2.67
CA PRO A 518 -19.66 -13.44 2.14
C PRO A 518 -18.64 -12.50 2.79
N GLU A 519 -17.41 -12.97 2.97
CA GLU A 519 -16.36 -12.25 3.68
C GLU A 519 -16.14 -10.82 3.14
N HIS A 520 -16.00 -10.68 1.82
CA HIS A 520 -15.82 -9.39 1.15
C HIS A 520 -17.03 -8.47 1.29
N ALA A 521 -18.25 -9.01 1.17
CA ALA A 521 -19.47 -8.24 1.35
C ALA A 521 -19.61 -7.73 2.79
N LYS A 522 -19.29 -8.59 3.78
CA LYS A 522 -19.26 -8.21 5.19
C LYS A 522 -18.24 -7.11 5.44
N ARG A 523 -17.00 -7.28 4.97
CA ARG A 523 -15.93 -6.27 5.08
C ARG A 523 -16.35 -4.94 4.46
N LEU A 524 -16.95 -4.95 3.27
CA LEU A 524 -17.42 -3.72 2.64
C LEU A 524 -18.52 -3.02 3.46
N LEU A 525 -19.57 -3.75 3.86
CA LEU A 525 -20.77 -3.16 4.47
C LEU A 525 -20.59 -2.78 5.95
N CYS A 526 -19.87 -3.60 6.70
CA CYS A 526 -19.65 -3.40 8.14
C CYS A 526 -18.39 -2.57 8.42
N ASP A 527 -17.39 -2.64 7.55
CA ASP A 527 -16.05 -2.09 7.82
C ASP A 527 -15.69 -0.86 6.96
N ALA A 528 -16.61 -0.33 6.13
CA ALA A 528 -16.38 0.92 5.38
C ALA A 528 -15.92 2.09 6.27
N TYR A 529 -14.77 2.67 5.92
CA TYR A 529 -14.14 3.81 6.56
C TYR A 529 -14.25 5.07 5.72
N MET A 530 -13.82 5.01 4.45
CA MET A 530 -13.91 6.09 3.47
C MET A 530 -14.50 5.57 2.17
N CYS A 531 -15.44 6.31 1.59
CA CYS A 531 -15.94 6.10 0.24
C CYS A 531 -15.42 7.22 -0.67
N MET A 532 -14.85 6.87 -1.82
CA MET A 532 -14.30 7.82 -2.78
C MET A 532 -15.13 7.82 -4.06
N TYR A 533 -15.59 9.01 -4.43
CA TYR A 533 -16.44 9.26 -5.59
C TYR A 533 -15.74 10.19 -6.57
N GLN A 534 -15.96 9.97 -7.86
CA GLN A 534 -15.41 10.78 -8.94
C GLN A 534 -16.51 11.32 -9.85
N SER A 535 -16.32 12.51 -10.40
CA SER A 535 -17.22 13.06 -11.42
C SER A 535 -16.85 12.52 -12.80
N SER A 536 -17.80 11.90 -13.49
CA SER A 536 -17.65 11.40 -14.87
C SER A 536 -17.45 12.53 -15.89
N GLU A 537 -17.96 13.72 -15.57
CA GLU A 537 -17.94 14.88 -16.47
C GLU A 537 -16.70 15.76 -16.26
N VAL A 538 -16.26 15.95 -15.01
CA VAL A 538 -15.14 16.86 -14.67
C VAL A 538 -13.78 16.18 -14.74
N SER A 539 -13.71 14.86 -14.55
CA SER A 539 -12.45 14.08 -14.57
C SER A 539 -11.71 14.09 -15.91
N MET A 540 -12.38 14.43 -17.02
CA MET A 540 -11.77 14.53 -18.35
C MET A 540 -11.13 15.89 -18.66
N TYR A 541 -11.35 16.92 -17.85
CA TYR A 541 -11.01 18.32 -18.18
C TYR A 541 -9.99 18.99 -17.26
N ARG A 542 -9.34 18.25 -16.34
CA ARG A 542 -8.26 18.78 -15.50
C ARG A 542 -6.98 17.97 -15.61
#